data_AF-G3NQ45-F1
#
_entry.id   AF-G3NQ45-F1
#
_cell.length_a   1.000
_cell.length_b   1.000
_cell.length_c   1.000
_cell.angle_alpha   90.00
_cell.angle_beta   90.00
_cell.angle_gamma   90.00
#
_symmetry.space_group_name_H-M   'P 1'
#
loop_
_entity.id
_entity.type
_entity.pdbx_description
1 polymer ?
#
loop_
_entity_poly.entity_id
_entity_poly.type
_entity_poly.pdbx_seq_one_letter_code
_entity_poly.pdbx_strand_id
1 'polypeptide(L)'
;MDESGIKKQNWDVKETELFLEILKELDMKKCLDGRKVRNNKLFKVAHRRMTAAGYHRSVDQLKFRWKLLKSAYYKCKREPESPAPTKIQGWWRYEKTMIAIMESRHPLLAAGVRCDRDDEVTEDSDGDASMLHWPRSCPDKSVRNPDLIIKMDPEIDSPLKIGFIGAGNMAFGIAKGILSGNVLPVNVKVSAPSSRNLGRFQELGVTVTHSNTEVVSGSDVVFVAVKPHLVAPVLNEISVHVTGRHIIVSVAAGVTLATLEQEGALLFSRGSHAKQEDGALLRSLLHRCGLVEEGPEAWIDIHTGLSGSGVAFVYLFAEALAEGAVKMGMPSALAHSIASQTVLGAGRLLRESGKHPAQLRSEVCTPGGTTIYGLHTLEQGGLRASTMSAVEAATERARELGQKSAAGSRK
;
A
#
# COMPACT_ATOMS: atom_id res chain seq x y z
N MET A 1 28.28 17.24 27.03
CA MET A 1 27.95 16.88 25.62
C MET A 1 28.39 15.43 25.45
N ASP A 2 27.59 14.59 24.78
CA ASP A 2 27.92 13.17 24.59
C ASP A 2 27.73 12.81 23.11
N GLU A 3 28.70 12.10 22.53
CA GLU A 3 29.14 12.11 21.12
C GLU A 3 28.30 11.27 20.15
N SER A 4 26.96 11.34 20.21
CA SER A 4 26.11 10.57 19.28
C SER A 4 25.15 11.40 18.42
N GLY A 5 25.13 12.73 18.55
CA GLY A 5 24.30 13.60 17.68
C GLY A 5 22.78 13.36 17.73
N ILE A 6 22.32 12.30 18.40
CA ILE A 6 20.92 12.10 18.74
C ILE A 6 20.65 13.05 19.90
N LYS A 7 19.97 14.17 19.62
CA LYS A 7 19.35 14.96 20.68
C LYS A 7 18.56 13.96 21.55
N LYS A 8 19.05 13.65 22.76
CA LYS A 8 18.24 13.08 23.85
C LYS A 8 17.07 14.05 23.99
N GLN A 9 15.95 13.72 23.38
CA GLN A 9 14.71 14.44 23.63
C GLN A 9 14.30 14.01 25.02
N ASN A 10 14.87 14.68 26.02
CA ASN A 10 14.45 14.53 27.40
C ASN A 10 13.00 15.01 27.44
N TRP A 11 12.11 14.06 27.70
CA TRP A 11 10.72 14.32 28.02
C TRP A 11 10.64 14.54 29.51
N ASP A 12 10.11 15.69 29.91
CA ASP A 12 9.86 15.93 31.34
C ASP A 12 8.74 15.02 31.86
N VAL A 13 8.69 14.82 33.17
CA VAL A 13 7.65 14.04 33.83
C VAL A 13 6.28 14.68 33.60
N LYS A 14 6.15 16.00 33.81
CA LYS A 14 4.88 16.72 33.61
C LYS A 14 4.44 16.71 32.15
N GLU A 15 5.41 16.78 31.23
CA GLU A 15 5.18 16.68 29.80
C GLU A 15 4.60 15.30 29.41
N THR A 16 5.09 14.23 30.05
CA THR A 16 4.61 12.86 29.80
C THR A 16 3.24 12.62 30.44
N GLU A 17 2.98 13.17 31.62
CA GLU A 17 1.68 13.10 32.30
C GLU A 17 0.60 13.79 31.49
N LEU A 18 0.86 15.04 31.06
CA LEU A 18 -0.06 15.79 30.22
C LEU A 18 -0.36 15.05 28.92
N PHE A 19 0.68 14.51 28.27
CA PHE A 19 0.50 13.73 27.06
C PHE A 19 -0.41 12.51 27.29
N LEU A 20 -0.22 11.77 28.38
CA LEU A 20 -1.06 10.61 28.69
C LEU A 20 -2.49 10.99 29.05
N GLU A 21 -2.72 12.07 29.80
CA GLU A 21 -4.09 12.54 30.08
C GLU A 21 -4.81 13.00 28.80
N ILE A 22 -4.12 13.72 27.90
CA ILE A 22 -4.67 14.06 26.57
C ILE A 22 -5.07 12.78 25.82
N LEU A 23 -4.23 11.74 25.83
CA LEU A 23 -4.53 10.48 25.15
C LEU A 23 -5.69 9.71 25.80
N LYS A 24 -5.84 9.81 27.12
CA LYS A 24 -6.94 9.21 27.88
C LYS A 24 -8.27 9.91 27.58
N GLU A 25 -8.28 11.24 27.52
CA GLU A 25 -9.46 12.03 27.12
C GLU A 25 -9.90 11.78 25.68
N LEU A 26 -8.93 11.56 24.77
CA LEU A 26 -9.21 11.30 23.35
C LEU A 26 -9.73 9.87 23.09
N ASP A 27 -9.96 9.06 24.12
CA ASP A 27 -10.45 7.67 24.05
C ASP A 27 -9.73 6.85 22.97
N MET A 28 -8.42 6.73 23.11
CA MET A 28 -7.52 6.11 22.12
C MET A 28 -7.87 4.68 21.71
N LYS A 29 -8.77 4.00 22.44
CA LYS A 29 -9.21 2.64 22.10
C LYS A 29 -10.07 2.59 20.83
N LYS A 30 -10.88 3.61 20.53
CA LYS A 30 -11.63 3.72 19.25
C LYS A 30 -10.73 3.71 18.02
N CYS A 31 -9.43 3.93 18.20
CA CYS A 31 -8.46 4.08 17.11
C CYS A 31 -7.32 3.06 17.13
N LEU A 32 -7.36 2.04 18.01
CA LEU A 32 -6.34 0.99 18.09
C LEU A 32 -6.77 -0.38 17.52
N ASP A 33 -7.69 -0.41 16.55
CA ASP A 33 -7.97 -1.58 15.69
C ASP A 33 -6.99 -1.72 14.50
N GLY A 34 -5.70 -1.42 14.73
CA GLY A 34 -4.64 -1.81 13.78
C GLY A 34 -4.49 -0.99 12.48
N ARG A 35 -5.27 0.08 12.24
CA ARG A 35 -5.13 0.92 11.02
C ARG A 35 -4.20 2.13 11.24
N LYS A 36 -3.08 2.22 10.50
CA LYS A 36 -2.07 3.31 10.54
C LYS A 36 -2.63 4.73 10.32
N VAL A 37 -3.78 4.89 9.67
CA VAL A 37 -4.28 6.17 9.15
C VAL A 37 -5.03 7.00 10.20
N ARG A 38 -5.78 6.39 11.14
CA ARG A 38 -6.51 7.12 12.21
C ARG A 38 -5.58 7.72 13.28
N ASN A 39 -4.39 7.13 13.48
CA ASN A 39 -3.42 7.61 14.45
C ASN A 39 -2.89 9.02 14.15
N ASN A 40 -2.77 9.41 12.88
CA ASN A 40 -2.15 10.70 12.53
C ASN A 40 -3.03 11.90 12.91
N LYS A 41 -4.37 11.80 12.78
CA LYS A 41 -5.30 12.86 13.19
C LYS A 41 -5.30 13.07 14.71
N LEU A 42 -5.24 11.99 15.49
CA LEU A 42 -5.15 12.06 16.95
C LEU A 42 -3.84 12.69 17.43
N PHE A 43 -2.70 12.28 16.88
CA PHE A 43 -1.42 12.89 17.24
C PHE A 43 -1.32 14.36 16.78
N LYS A 44 -2.07 14.78 15.75
CA LYS A 44 -2.23 16.20 15.41
C LYS A 44 -3.06 16.95 16.47
N VAL A 45 -4.12 16.37 17.02
CA VAL A 45 -4.88 16.96 18.14
C VAL A 45 -4.04 17.02 19.41
N ALA A 46 -3.33 15.94 19.74
CA ALA A 46 -2.41 15.91 20.86
C ALA A 46 -1.28 16.93 20.69
N HIS A 47 -0.73 17.09 19.48
CA HIS A 47 0.24 18.13 19.15
C HIS A 47 -0.29 19.54 19.45
N ARG A 48 -1.52 19.85 19.00
CA ARG A 48 -2.14 21.16 19.29
C ARG A 48 -2.34 21.39 20.78
N ARG A 49 -2.84 20.40 21.52
CA ARG A 49 -3.07 20.52 22.98
C ARG A 49 -1.77 20.61 23.78
N MET A 50 -0.75 19.83 23.42
CA MET A 50 0.59 19.92 24.01
C MET A 50 1.21 21.29 23.75
N THR A 51 1.08 21.82 22.53
CA THR A 51 1.60 23.14 22.15
C THR A 51 0.88 24.25 22.92
N ALA A 52 -0.44 24.17 23.07
CA ALA A 52 -1.22 25.11 23.88
C ALA A 52 -0.82 25.13 25.37
N ALA A 53 -0.31 24.01 25.88
CA ALA A 53 0.22 23.91 27.24
C ALA A 53 1.72 24.29 27.36
N GLY A 54 2.32 24.83 26.28
CA GLY A 54 3.72 25.27 26.25
C GLY A 54 4.73 24.20 25.84
N TYR A 55 4.30 22.96 25.55
CA TYR A 55 5.17 21.86 25.16
C TYR A 55 5.21 21.68 23.63
N HIS A 56 6.32 22.08 23.02
CA HIS A 56 6.50 22.10 21.57
C HIS A 56 7.08 20.78 21.06
N ARG A 57 6.22 19.79 20.78
CA ARG A 57 6.60 18.48 20.23
C ARG A 57 5.90 18.20 18.91
N SER A 58 6.66 17.90 17.87
CA SER A 58 6.12 17.46 16.58
C SER A 58 5.28 16.18 16.72
N VAL A 59 4.35 15.98 15.78
CA VAL A 59 3.49 14.80 15.70
C VAL A 59 4.29 13.49 15.72
N ASP A 60 5.44 13.44 15.06
CA ASP A 60 6.28 12.25 15.02
C ASP A 60 7.04 11.99 16.33
N GLN A 61 7.40 13.04 17.07
CA GLN A 61 7.94 12.91 18.43
C GLN A 61 6.87 12.35 19.39
N LEU A 62 5.61 12.78 19.27
CA LEU A 62 4.50 12.23 20.06
C LEU A 62 4.26 10.74 19.74
N LYS A 63 4.25 10.37 18.46
CA LYS A 63 4.13 8.97 18.01
C LYS A 63 5.26 8.11 18.56
N PHE A 64 6.50 8.60 18.47
CA PHE A 64 7.67 7.89 18.97
C PHE A 64 7.60 7.71 20.50
N ARG A 65 7.18 8.74 21.23
CA ARG A 65 6.98 8.67 22.68
C ARG A 65 5.91 7.65 23.06
N TRP A 66 4.77 7.65 22.36
CA TRP A 66 3.72 6.65 22.55
C TRP A 66 4.22 5.22 22.29
N LYS A 67 4.99 5.00 21.22
CA LYS A 67 5.59 3.68 20.93
C LYS A 67 6.46 3.19 22.09
N LEU A 68 7.26 4.07 22.69
CA LEU A 68 8.09 3.73 23.85
C LEU A 68 7.24 3.37 25.07
N LEU A 69 6.24 4.19 25.42
CA LEU A 69 5.34 3.96 26.56
C LEU A 69 4.54 2.65 26.40
N LYS A 70 4.04 2.37 25.18
CA LYS A 70 3.34 1.13 24.85
C LYS A 70 4.25 -0.10 24.94
N SER A 71 5.49 0.00 24.44
CA SER A 71 6.48 -1.08 24.54
C SER A 71 6.83 -1.37 25.99
N ALA A 72 6.97 -0.34 26.83
CA ALA A 72 7.20 -0.47 28.26
C ALA A 72 6.02 -1.17 28.97
N TYR A 73 4.78 -0.77 28.67
CA TYR A 73 3.57 -1.40 29.22
C TYR A 73 3.53 -2.91 28.94
N TYR A 74 3.72 -3.32 27.68
CA TYR A 74 3.68 -4.76 27.34
C TYR A 74 4.84 -5.55 27.95
N LYS A 75 6.01 -4.93 28.13
CA LYS A 75 7.12 -5.57 28.82
C LYS A 75 6.78 -5.84 30.29
N CYS A 76 6.33 -4.83 31.03
CA CYS A 76 5.92 -4.99 32.43
C CYS A 76 4.73 -5.95 32.60
N LYS A 77 3.80 -6.00 31.61
CA LYS A 77 2.68 -6.97 31.64
C LYS A 77 3.12 -8.42 31.44
N ARG A 78 4.20 -8.67 30.68
CA ARG A 78 4.76 -10.02 30.47
C ARG A 78 5.68 -10.45 31.61
N GLU A 79 6.39 -9.50 32.20
CA GLU A 79 7.40 -9.70 33.24
C GLU A 79 7.12 -8.75 34.42
N PRO A 80 6.17 -9.06 35.32
CA PRO A 80 5.75 -8.16 36.40
C PRO A 80 6.88 -7.80 37.38
N GLU A 81 7.88 -8.68 37.52
CA GLU A 81 9.03 -8.48 38.42
C GLU A 81 10.24 -7.81 37.74
N SER A 82 10.13 -7.42 36.47
CA SER A 82 11.21 -6.72 35.77
C SER A 82 11.40 -5.30 36.34
N PRO A 83 12.65 -4.82 36.48
CA PRO A 83 12.92 -3.44 36.84
C PRO A 83 12.32 -2.45 35.81
N ALA A 84 12.07 -1.22 36.27
CA ALA A 84 11.44 -0.18 35.46
C ALA A 84 12.19 0.05 34.13
N PRO A 85 11.47 0.37 33.04
CA PRO A 85 12.08 0.72 31.76
C PRO A 85 13.08 1.87 31.89
N THR A 86 14.37 1.58 31.67
CA THR A 86 15.47 2.55 31.82
C THR A 86 15.37 3.76 30.89
N LYS A 87 14.61 3.65 29.79
CA LYS A 87 14.40 4.72 28.80
C LYS A 87 13.22 5.65 29.12
N ILE A 88 12.43 5.36 30.17
CA ILE A 88 11.26 6.14 30.55
C ILE A 88 11.39 6.53 32.02
N GLN A 89 11.87 7.75 32.25
CA GLN A 89 11.99 8.29 33.60
C GLN A 89 10.61 8.38 34.27
N GLY A 90 10.51 7.85 35.49
CA GLY A 90 9.27 7.90 36.28
C GLY A 90 8.17 6.93 35.84
N TRP A 91 8.51 5.84 35.12
CA TRP A 91 7.55 4.86 34.59
C TRP A 91 6.39 4.49 35.53
N TRP A 92 6.69 4.17 36.80
CA TRP A 92 5.68 3.77 37.80
C TRP A 92 4.58 4.81 38.01
N ARG A 93 4.84 6.10 37.72
CA ARG A 93 3.83 7.17 37.76
C ARG A 93 2.80 7.04 36.65
N TYR A 94 3.22 6.54 35.50
CA TYR A 94 2.39 6.43 34.31
C TYR A 94 1.62 5.11 34.25
N GLU A 95 2.02 4.11 35.03
CA GLU A 95 1.48 2.76 34.98
C GLU A 95 -0.04 2.72 35.11
N LYS A 96 -0.61 3.41 36.11
CA LYS A 96 -2.06 3.47 36.32
C LYS A 96 -2.79 4.11 35.13
N THR A 97 -2.28 5.23 34.62
CA THR A 97 -2.87 5.93 33.46
C THR A 97 -2.73 5.10 32.19
N MET A 98 -1.60 4.40 32.01
CA MET A 98 -1.39 3.46 30.92
C MET A 98 -2.34 2.27 31.00
N ILE A 99 -2.54 1.68 32.18
CA ILE A 99 -3.54 0.62 32.39
C ILE A 99 -4.93 1.16 32.08
N ALA A 100 -5.30 2.35 32.56
CA ALA A 100 -6.60 2.95 32.27
C ALA A 100 -6.82 3.18 30.77
N ILE A 101 -5.80 3.68 30.05
CA ILE A 101 -5.85 3.87 28.59
C ILE A 101 -5.93 2.53 27.85
N MET A 102 -5.22 1.50 28.33
CA MET A 102 -5.09 0.22 27.65
C MET A 102 -6.21 -0.78 28.00
N GLU A 103 -6.85 -0.66 29.16
CA GLU A 103 -7.78 -1.66 29.74
C GLU A 103 -9.22 -1.16 29.95
N SER A 104 -9.53 0.13 29.70
CA SER A 104 -10.91 0.61 29.74
C SER A 104 -11.84 -0.23 28.83
N ARG A 105 -12.87 -0.85 29.41
CA ARG A 105 -13.96 -1.59 28.72
C ARG A 105 -15.27 -0.85 28.99
N HIS A 106 -16.08 -0.58 27.96
CA HIS A 106 -17.50 -0.19 28.14
C HIS A 106 -18.42 -1.38 27.74
N PRO A 107 -19.53 -1.60 28.47
CA PRO A 107 -20.46 -2.72 28.26
C PRO A 107 -21.27 -2.59 26.97
N LEU A 108 -20.79 -3.17 25.86
CA LEU A 108 -21.61 -3.55 24.70
C LEU A 108 -21.21 -4.91 24.11
N LEU A 109 -20.58 -5.77 24.91
CA LEU A 109 -20.20 -7.15 24.57
C LEU A 109 -20.73 -8.15 25.62
N ALA A 110 -21.95 -7.91 26.10
CA ALA A 110 -22.76 -8.89 26.85
C ALA A 110 -23.98 -9.32 26.02
N ALA A 111 -23.81 -9.45 24.72
CA ALA A 111 -24.62 -10.27 23.83
C ALA A 111 -23.74 -10.53 22.63
N GLY A 112 -23.39 -11.80 22.40
CA GLY A 112 -22.46 -12.18 21.35
C GLY A 112 -22.95 -11.75 19.96
N VAL A 113 -21.98 -11.64 19.04
CA VAL A 113 -22.10 -11.50 17.58
C VAL A 113 -22.00 -10.06 17.01
N ARG A 114 -20.98 -9.86 16.15
CA ARG A 114 -20.83 -8.86 15.03
C ARG A 114 -20.87 -7.36 15.43
N CYS A 115 -20.45 -6.35 14.65
CA CYS A 115 -19.96 -6.16 13.28
C CYS A 115 -19.28 -4.77 13.22
N ASP A 116 -18.23 -4.63 12.40
CA ASP A 116 -18.09 -3.65 11.30
C ASP A 116 -18.37 -2.13 11.42
N ARG A 117 -17.49 -1.39 10.71
CA ARG A 117 -17.69 -0.12 9.95
C ARG A 117 -17.81 1.20 10.74
N ASP A 118 -17.47 2.40 10.24
CA ASP A 118 -16.72 2.92 9.08
C ASP A 118 -16.48 4.44 9.33
N ASP A 119 -15.65 5.07 8.47
CA ASP A 119 -15.68 6.48 8.00
C ASP A 119 -15.38 7.68 8.95
N GLU A 120 -15.36 8.93 8.47
CA GLU A 120 -14.48 9.71 7.57
C GLU A 120 -14.70 11.21 7.98
N VAL A 121 -13.69 12.10 8.04
CA VAL A 121 -13.44 13.31 7.17
C VAL A 121 -14.46 14.45 7.40
N THR A 122 -14.10 15.69 7.81
CA THR A 122 -13.64 16.90 7.08
C THR A 122 -13.15 17.97 8.10
N GLU A 123 -12.04 18.70 7.92
CA GLU A 123 -11.78 20.05 7.31
C GLU A 123 -12.24 21.29 8.14
N ASP A 124 -11.31 22.24 8.39
CA ASP A 124 -11.43 23.68 8.03
C ASP A 124 -10.36 24.63 8.67
N SER A 125 -9.85 25.55 7.80
CA SER A 125 -9.43 26.99 7.89
C SER A 125 -8.83 27.60 9.20
N ASP A 126 -8.01 28.66 9.26
CA ASP A 126 -7.39 29.59 8.31
C ASP A 126 -6.32 30.47 9.04
N GLY A 127 -5.35 31.01 8.27
CA GLY A 127 -4.61 32.28 8.46
C GLY A 127 -3.52 32.38 9.55
N ASP A 128 -2.41 33.14 9.41
CA ASP A 128 -1.68 33.81 8.34
C ASP A 128 -0.33 34.32 8.95
N ALA A 129 0.61 34.73 8.10
CA ALA A 129 1.78 35.58 8.29
C ALA A 129 3.16 34.94 8.06
N SER A 130 3.60 35.04 6.78
CA SER A 130 4.85 35.66 6.26
C SER A 130 6.16 35.47 7.06
N MET A 131 7.36 35.27 6.49
CA MET A 131 7.91 35.53 5.16
C MET A 131 9.34 34.92 5.15
N LEU A 132 9.75 34.28 4.05
CA LEU A 132 11.11 34.32 3.48
C LEU A 132 11.08 33.55 2.15
N HIS A 133 11.08 34.30 1.05
CA HIS A 133 11.06 33.82 -0.34
C HIS A 133 12.46 33.85 -0.96
N TRP A 134 12.81 32.83 -1.76
CA TRP A 134 13.51 32.92 -3.08
C TRP A 134 13.71 31.50 -3.70
N PRO A 135 13.77 31.33 -5.03
CA PRO A 135 12.70 31.43 -6.01
C PRO A 135 12.29 30.04 -6.56
N ARG A 136 11.00 29.84 -6.81
CA ARG A 136 10.52 28.83 -7.76
C ARG A 136 10.13 29.55 -9.03
N SER A 137 10.66 29.10 -10.16
CA SER A 137 10.03 29.21 -11.47
C SER A 137 10.67 28.19 -12.38
N CYS A 138 9.94 27.12 -12.69
CA CYS A 138 9.95 26.55 -14.03
C CYS A 138 8.55 26.00 -14.32
N PRO A 139 8.11 26.10 -15.58
CA PRO A 139 6.72 26.38 -15.90
C PRO A 139 5.92 25.09 -16.07
N ASP A 140 4.71 25.09 -15.51
CA ASP A 140 3.63 24.32 -16.08
C ASP A 140 3.26 24.98 -17.42
N LYS A 141 3.56 24.28 -18.51
CA LYS A 141 2.88 24.45 -19.79
C LYS A 141 2.25 23.11 -20.14
N SER A 142 1.04 22.91 -19.63
CA SER A 142 -0.13 22.72 -20.49
C SER A 142 0.13 21.97 -21.80
N VAL A 143 0.03 20.65 -21.73
CA VAL A 143 -0.78 19.92 -22.73
C VAL A 143 -1.81 19.11 -21.95
N ARG A 144 -2.69 19.82 -21.24
CA ARG A 144 -4.03 19.29 -21.02
C ARG A 144 -4.67 19.32 -22.39
N ASN A 145 -4.84 18.16 -23.00
CA ASN A 145 -5.76 18.03 -24.12
C ASN A 145 -7.16 18.35 -23.55
N PRO A 146 -7.82 19.47 -23.89
CA PRO A 146 -9.08 19.87 -23.26
C PRO A 146 -10.27 18.97 -23.67
N ASP A 147 -10.07 18.07 -24.63
CA ASP A 147 -11.15 17.31 -25.26
C ASP A 147 -11.34 15.87 -24.71
N LEU A 148 -10.74 15.53 -23.56
CA LEU A 148 -10.95 14.23 -22.91
C LEU A 148 -11.39 14.38 -21.45
N ILE A 149 -12.29 15.32 -21.18
CA ILE A 149 -13.26 15.15 -20.09
C ILE A 149 -14.45 14.46 -20.74
N ILE A 150 -14.48 13.13 -20.70
CA ILE A 150 -15.75 12.42 -20.82
C ILE A 150 -16.54 12.86 -19.59
N LYS A 151 -17.44 13.83 -19.77
CA LYS A 151 -18.53 14.05 -18.84
C LYS A 151 -19.29 12.73 -18.80
N MET A 152 -19.16 12.00 -17.70
CA MET A 152 -20.08 10.92 -17.41
C MET A 152 -21.46 11.55 -17.40
N ASP A 153 -22.29 11.17 -18.37
CA ASP A 153 -23.65 11.65 -18.51
C ASP A 153 -24.41 11.33 -17.21
N PRO A 154 -25.03 12.33 -16.56
CA PRO A 154 -25.77 12.13 -15.30
C PRO A 154 -27.06 11.29 -15.45
N GLU A 155 -27.33 10.73 -16.65
CA GLU A 155 -28.48 9.86 -16.92
C GLU A 155 -28.17 8.35 -16.80
N ILE A 156 -26.91 7.94 -16.58
CA ILE A 156 -26.55 6.54 -16.26
C ILE A 156 -26.18 6.42 -14.77
N ASP A 157 -27.10 6.77 -13.87
CA ASP A 157 -26.90 6.57 -12.44
C ASP A 157 -27.58 5.28 -11.96
N SER A 158 -27.12 4.16 -12.52
CA SER A 158 -27.05 2.92 -11.75
C SER A 158 -25.61 2.77 -11.28
N PRO A 159 -25.33 2.67 -9.97
CA PRO A 159 -23.96 2.61 -9.49
C PRO A 159 -23.27 1.39 -10.08
N LEU A 160 -22.22 1.62 -10.88
CA LEU A 160 -21.47 0.58 -11.58
C LEU A 160 -21.13 -0.58 -10.63
N LYS A 161 -21.59 -1.79 -10.96
CA LYS A 161 -21.43 -2.96 -10.10
C LYS A 161 -20.21 -3.77 -10.51
N ILE A 162 -19.37 -4.10 -9.55
CA ILE A 162 -18.10 -4.79 -9.78
C ILE A 162 -18.10 -6.14 -9.10
N GLY A 163 -17.73 -7.17 -9.85
CA GLY A 163 -17.68 -8.55 -9.43
C GLY A 163 -16.26 -9.09 -9.41
N PHE A 164 -15.90 -9.89 -8.43
CA PHE A 164 -14.67 -10.68 -8.42
C PHE A 164 -14.99 -12.16 -8.28
N ILE A 165 -14.56 -12.95 -9.25
CA ILE A 165 -14.54 -14.41 -9.15
C ILE A 165 -13.15 -14.82 -8.67
N GLY A 166 -13.07 -15.26 -7.42
CA GLY A 166 -11.84 -15.58 -6.71
C GLY A 166 -11.45 -14.51 -5.69
N ALA A 167 -11.34 -14.90 -4.42
CA ALA A 167 -10.95 -14.03 -3.31
C ALA A 167 -9.43 -14.06 -3.03
N GLY A 168 -8.59 -14.13 -4.06
CA GLY A 168 -7.13 -14.16 -3.96
C GLY A 168 -6.50 -12.82 -3.56
N ASN A 169 -5.19 -12.79 -3.29
CA ASN A 169 -4.47 -11.54 -2.94
C ASN A 169 -4.61 -10.46 -4.02
N MET A 170 -4.65 -10.89 -5.28
CA MET A 170 -4.87 -10.04 -6.44
C MET A 170 -6.23 -9.36 -6.44
N ALA A 171 -7.31 -10.14 -6.29
CA ALA A 171 -8.66 -9.60 -6.14
C ALA A 171 -8.74 -8.62 -4.96
N PHE A 172 -8.07 -8.93 -3.85
CA PHE A 172 -8.07 -8.07 -2.66
C PHE A 172 -7.36 -6.74 -2.90
N GLY A 173 -6.21 -6.74 -3.57
CA GLY A 173 -5.46 -5.53 -3.92
C GLY A 173 -6.22 -4.63 -4.88
N ILE A 174 -6.78 -5.22 -5.94
CA ILE A 174 -7.59 -4.49 -6.92
C ILE A 174 -8.85 -3.94 -6.25
N ALA A 175 -9.58 -4.75 -5.48
CA ALA A 175 -10.77 -4.29 -4.76
C ALA A 175 -10.44 -3.12 -3.83
N LYS A 176 -9.37 -3.22 -3.02
CA LYS A 176 -8.95 -2.12 -2.13
C LYS A 176 -8.58 -0.84 -2.89
N GLY A 177 -7.92 -0.97 -4.05
CA GLY A 177 -7.62 0.17 -4.92
C GLY A 177 -8.89 0.83 -5.46
N ILE A 178 -9.83 0.03 -5.98
CA ILE A 178 -11.13 0.49 -6.48
C ILE A 178 -11.95 1.20 -5.38
N LEU A 179 -12.00 0.60 -4.18
CA LEU A 179 -12.74 1.16 -3.03
C LEU A 179 -12.10 2.45 -2.49
N SER A 180 -10.84 2.72 -2.79
CA SER A 180 -10.20 4.01 -2.47
C SER A 180 -10.53 5.12 -3.47
N GLY A 181 -11.24 4.79 -4.55
CA GLY A 181 -11.82 5.72 -5.50
C GLY A 181 -13.29 6.00 -5.17
N ASN A 182 -14.12 6.14 -6.22
CA ASN A 182 -15.53 6.53 -6.07
C ASN A 182 -16.51 5.33 -6.04
N VAL A 183 -16.01 4.10 -5.86
CA VAL A 183 -16.85 2.90 -5.83
C VAL A 183 -17.12 2.49 -4.39
N LEU A 184 -18.40 2.45 -4.02
CA LEU A 184 -18.83 2.02 -2.69
C LEU A 184 -18.71 0.50 -2.50
N PRO A 185 -18.39 0.00 -1.29
CA PRO A 185 -18.29 -1.42 -1.00
C PRO A 185 -19.54 -2.24 -1.34
N VAL A 186 -20.73 -1.64 -1.20
CA VAL A 186 -22.02 -2.28 -1.53
C VAL A 186 -22.15 -2.63 -3.02
N ASN A 187 -21.43 -1.91 -3.89
CA ASN A 187 -21.43 -2.16 -5.33
C ASN A 187 -20.39 -3.21 -5.75
N VAL A 188 -19.64 -3.76 -4.78
CA VAL A 188 -18.66 -4.81 -5.02
C VAL A 188 -19.19 -6.14 -4.50
N LYS A 189 -19.06 -7.20 -5.30
CA LYS A 189 -19.35 -8.57 -4.89
C LYS A 189 -18.18 -9.51 -5.18
N VAL A 190 -17.88 -10.41 -4.25
CA VAL A 190 -16.73 -11.35 -4.37
C VAL A 190 -17.19 -12.78 -4.13
N SER A 191 -16.84 -13.71 -5.02
CA SER A 191 -17.02 -15.15 -4.81
C SER A 191 -15.72 -15.87 -4.49
N ALA A 192 -15.83 -16.92 -3.66
CA ALA A 192 -14.79 -17.93 -3.51
C ALA A 192 -15.38 -19.27 -3.08
N PRO A 193 -14.76 -20.41 -3.42
CA PRO A 193 -15.25 -21.73 -3.01
C PRO A 193 -15.14 -21.96 -1.49
N SER A 194 -14.25 -21.24 -0.80
CA SER A 194 -14.06 -21.36 0.65
C SER A 194 -14.14 -19.99 1.32
N SER A 195 -14.64 -19.93 2.55
CA SER A 195 -14.77 -18.68 3.31
C SER A 195 -13.44 -18.15 3.86
N ARG A 196 -12.34 -18.89 3.72
CA ARG A 196 -11.00 -18.58 4.26
C ARG A 196 -10.55 -17.14 3.96
N ASN A 197 -10.76 -16.70 2.71
CA ASN A 197 -10.33 -15.37 2.27
C ASN A 197 -11.49 -14.38 2.15
N LEU A 198 -12.74 -14.79 2.39
CA LEU A 198 -13.90 -13.90 2.27
C LEU A 198 -13.97 -12.91 3.44
N GLY A 199 -13.51 -13.30 4.64
CA GLY A 199 -13.55 -12.44 5.83
C GLY A 199 -12.89 -11.07 5.62
N ARG A 200 -11.71 -11.02 5.00
CA ARG A 200 -11.04 -9.74 4.70
C ARG A 200 -11.80 -8.84 3.73
N PHE A 201 -12.65 -9.38 2.85
CA PHE A 201 -13.50 -8.56 1.98
C PHE A 201 -14.74 -8.09 2.74
N GLN A 202 -15.33 -8.93 3.58
CA GLN A 202 -16.42 -8.52 4.48
C GLN A 202 -16.00 -7.36 5.38
N GLU A 203 -14.78 -7.38 5.92
CA GLU A 203 -14.20 -6.28 6.73
C GLU A 203 -14.07 -4.95 5.97
N LEU A 204 -14.10 -4.98 4.62
CA LEU A 204 -14.13 -3.79 3.77
C LEU A 204 -15.56 -3.36 3.42
N GLY A 205 -16.58 -4.02 3.98
CA GLY A 205 -17.99 -3.79 3.69
C GLY A 205 -18.49 -4.41 2.38
N VAL A 206 -17.67 -5.24 1.73
CA VAL A 206 -17.96 -5.85 0.42
C VAL A 206 -18.89 -7.05 0.57
N THR A 207 -19.84 -7.20 -0.36
CA THR A 207 -20.73 -8.36 -0.39
C THR A 207 -19.95 -9.60 -0.81
N VAL A 208 -20.08 -10.71 -0.10
CA VAL A 208 -19.41 -11.96 -0.44
C VAL A 208 -20.42 -13.07 -0.70
N THR A 209 -20.05 -14.01 -1.57
CA THR A 209 -20.86 -15.18 -1.91
C THR A 209 -19.96 -16.39 -2.18
N HIS A 210 -20.58 -17.57 -2.28
CA HIS A 210 -19.93 -18.79 -2.76
C HIS A 210 -20.29 -19.10 -4.22
N SER A 211 -21.20 -18.32 -4.84
CA SER A 211 -21.69 -18.53 -6.20
C SER A 211 -21.05 -17.57 -7.20
N ASN A 212 -20.36 -18.11 -8.22
CA ASN A 212 -19.81 -17.31 -9.31
C ASN A 212 -20.94 -16.68 -10.15
N THR A 213 -22.03 -17.41 -10.34
CA THR A 213 -23.22 -16.94 -11.04
C THR A 213 -23.84 -15.69 -10.38
N GLU A 214 -23.92 -15.65 -9.05
CA GLU A 214 -24.43 -14.47 -8.34
C GLU A 214 -23.56 -13.23 -8.49
N VAL A 215 -22.25 -13.43 -8.70
CA VAL A 215 -21.32 -12.35 -9.03
C VAL A 215 -21.60 -11.84 -10.43
N VAL A 216 -21.64 -12.72 -11.44
CA VAL A 216 -21.88 -12.30 -12.83
C VAL A 216 -23.23 -11.60 -12.98
N SER A 217 -24.31 -12.22 -12.52
CA SER A 217 -25.65 -11.62 -12.63
C SER A 217 -25.77 -10.27 -11.91
N GLY A 218 -25.01 -10.08 -10.84
CA GLY A 218 -25.04 -8.86 -10.02
C GLY A 218 -24.03 -7.78 -10.43
N SER A 219 -23.26 -7.96 -11.49
CA SER A 219 -22.15 -7.07 -11.84
C SER A 219 -22.18 -6.64 -13.31
N ASP A 220 -21.54 -5.51 -13.59
CA ASP A 220 -21.32 -4.97 -14.94
C ASP A 220 -19.87 -5.25 -15.36
N VAL A 221 -18.92 -5.11 -14.44
CA VAL A 221 -17.51 -5.49 -14.64
C VAL A 221 -17.18 -6.71 -13.78
N VAL A 222 -16.69 -7.79 -14.37
CA VAL A 222 -16.37 -9.05 -13.67
C VAL A 222 -14.89 -9.37 -13.81
N PHE A 223 -14.16 -9.30 -12.70
CA PHE A 223 -12.77 -9.72 -12.59
C PHE A 223 -12.70 -11.23 -12.33
N VAL A 224 -12.08 -11.97 -13.24
CA VAL A 224 -11.74 -13.39 -13.05
C VAL A 224 -10.34 -13.48 -12.46
N ALA A 225 -10.26 -13.58 -11.14
CA ALA A 225 -9.03 -13.51 -10.34
C ALA A 225 -8.74 -14.85 -9.63
N VAL A 226 -8.86 -15.95 -10.39
CA VAL A 226 -8.55 -17.32 -9.94
C VAL A 226 -7.16 -17.76 -10.40
N LYS A 227 -6.69 -18.93 -9.96
CA LYS A 227 -5.43 -19.50 -10.47
C LYS A 227 -5.54 -19.77 -11.98
N PRO A 228 -4.45 -19.67 -12.77
CA PRO A 228 -4.52 -19.81 -14.23
C PRO A 228 -5.23 -21.07 -14.74
N HIS A 229 -4.98 -22.24 -14.12
CA HIS A 229 -5.62 -23.50 -14.49
C HIS A 229 -7.13 -23.57 -14.20
N LEU A 230 -7.67 -22.64 -13.40
CA LEU A 230 -9.10 -22.56 -13.07
C LEU A 230 -9.85 -21.56 -13.96
N VAL A 231 -9.17 -20.76 -14.78
CA VAL A 231 -9.81 -19.73 -15.61
C VAL A 231 -10.77 -20.35 -16.61
N ALA A 232 -10.33 -21.34 -17.40
CA ALA A 232 -11.19 -21.98 -18.40
C ALA A 232 -12.43 -22.68 -17.79
N PRO A 233 -12.30 -23.50 -16.71
CA PRO A 233 -13.46 -24.04 -16.01
C PRO A 233 -14.46 -22.98 -15.52
N VAL A 234 -13.95 -21.88 -14.93
CA VAL A 234 -14.78 -20.78 -14.43
C VAL A 234 -15.49 -20.04 -15.57
N LEU A 235 -14.79 -19.77 -16.67
CA LEU A 235 -15.39 -19.14 -17.85
C LEU A 235 -16.49 -20.01 -18.46
N ASN A 236 -16.28 -21.33 -18.52
CA ASN A 236 -17.31 -22.27 -18.98
C ASN A 236 -18.53 -22.27 -18.05
N GLU A 237 -18.31 -22.30 -16.73
CA GLU A 237 -19.38 -22.24 -15.72
C GLU A 237 -20.26 -20.98 -15.88
N ILE A 238 -19.63 -19.81 -16.02
CA ILE A 238 -20.36 -18.54 -16.05
C ILE A 238 -20.89 -18.16 -17.43
N SER A 239 -20.40 -18.80 -18.50
CA SER A 239 -20.68 -18.43 -19.89
C SER A 239 -22.16 -18.21 -20.20
N VAL A 240 -23.05 -19.05 -19.64
CA VAL A 240 -24.51 -18.98 -19.84
C VAL A 240 -25.17 -17.76 -19.19
N HIS A 241 -24.48 -17.09 -18.26
CA HIS A 241 -24.94 -15.88 -17.57
C HIS A 241 -24.28 -14.61 -18.11
N VAL A 242 -23.25 -14.75 -18.95
CA VAL A 242 -22.57 -13.61 -19.58
C VAL A 242 -23.40 -13.12 -20.75
N THR A 243 -23.68 -11.83 -20.76
CA THR A 243 -24.36 -11.10 -21.82
C THR A 243 -23.51 -9.93 -22.29
N GLY A 244 -23.86 -9.30 -23.43
CA GLY A 244 -23.12 -8.17 -24.00
C GLY A 244 -23.02 -6.91 -23.11
N ARG A 245 -23.72 -6.88 -21.97
CA ARG A 245 -23.56 -5.81 -20.96
C ARG A 245 -22.30 -5.98 -20.10
N HIS A 246 -21.78 -7.21 -19.99
CA HIS A 246 -20.71 -7.51 -19.03
C HIS A 246 -19.34 -7.28 -19.65
N ILE A 247 -18.46 -6.64 -18.90
CA ILE A 247 -17.03 -6.53 -19.20
C ILE A 247 -16.31 -7.59 -18.38
N ILE A 248 -15.76 -8.62 -19.05
CA ILE A 248 -14.99 -9.67 -18.39
C ILE A 248 -13.51 -9.29 -18.39
N VAL A 249 -12.94 -9.15 -17.20
CA VAL A 249 -11.52 -8.83 -16.99
C VAL A 249 -10.82 -10.06 -16.43
N SER A 250 -10.02 -10.74 -17.24
CA SER A 250 -9.19 -11.83 -16.75
C SER A 250 -7.93 -11.27 -16.09
N VAL A 251 -7.68 -11.63 -14.83
CA VAL A 251 -6.46 -11.24 -14.13
C VAL A 251 -5.53 -12.45 -14.08
N ALA A 252 -4.85 -12.69 -15.21
CA ALA A 252 -3.88 -13.76 -15.32
C ALA A 252 -2.52 -13.30 -14.77
N ALA A 253 -1.94 -14.15 -13.91
CA ALA A 253 -0.61 -14.01 -13.30
C ALA A 253 -0.42 -12.92 -12.21
N GLY A 254 0.07 -13.42 -11.06
CA GLY A 254 0.54 -12.74 -9.83
C GLY A 254 0.37 -11.24 -9.65
N VAL A 255 -0.25 -10.85 -8.53
CA VAL A 255 -0.13 -9.48 -8.00
C VAL A 255 1.04 -9.39 -7.04
N THR A 256 1.78 -8.30 -7.15
CA THR A 256 2.79 -7.88 -6.19
C THR A 256 2.14 -7.11 -5.04
N LEU A 257 2.74 -7.13 -3.85
CA LEU A 257 2.25 -6.33 -2.72
C LEU A 257 2.11 -4.82 -3.07
N ALA A 258 2.78 -4.35 -4.11
CA ALA A 258 2.71 -2.96 -4.59
C ALA A 258 1.31 -2.54 -5.06
N THR A 259 0.51 -3.43 -5.66
CA THR A 259 -0.88 -3.11 -6.04
C THR A 259 -1.77 -2.88 -4.80
N LEU A 260 -1.42 -3.44 -3.63
CA LEU A 260 -2.11 -3.18 -2.34
C LEU A 260 -1.77 -1.83 -1.72
N GLU A 261 -0.67 -1.23 -2.16
CA GLU A 261 -0.13 0.06 -1.70
C GLU A 261 -0.32 1.17 -2.74
N GLN A 262 -1.09 0.94 -3.81
CA GLN A 262 -1.41 1.92 -4.86
C GLN A 262 -0.21 2.36 -5.71
N GLU A 263 0.87 1.57 -5.70
CA GLU A 263 2.10 1.83 -6.46
C GLU A 263 2.39 0.69 -7.45
N GLY A 264 1.35 -0.04 -7.86
CA GLY A 264 1.44 -1.12 -8.83
C GLY A 264 1.74 -0.60 -10.25
N ALA A 265 2.29 -1.48 -11.08
CA ALA A 265 2.31 -1.30 -12.53
C ALA A 265 1.41 -2.38 -13.13
N LEU A 266 0.40 -1.96 -13.89
CA LEU A 266 -0.61 -2.80 -14.50
C LEU A 266 -0.57 -2.61 -16.01
N LEU A 267 -0.65 -3.71 -16.74
CA LEU A 267 -0.82 -3.73 -18.20
C LEU A 267 -2.07 -4.54 -18.52
N PHE A 268 -2.93 -4.01 -19.39
CA PHE A 268 -4.06 -4.75 -19.94
C PHE A 268 -4.06 -4.73 -21.46
N SER A 269 -4.78 -5.68 -22.04
CA SER A 269 -5.10 -5.71 -23.46
C SER A 269 -6.59 -5.87 -23.64
N ARG A 270 -7.13 -5.32 -24.73
CA ARG A 270 -8.55 -5.44 -25.08
C ARG A 270 -8.75 -6.66 -25.98
N GLY A 271 -9.76 -7.46 -25.64
CA GLY A 271 -10.25 -8.50 -26.54
C GLY A 271 -10.93 -7.91 -27.79
N SER A 272 -11.14 -8.74 -28.81
CA SER A 272 -11.70 -8.31 -30.11
C SER A 272 -13.08 -7.66 -30.04
N HIS A 273 -13.85 -7.93 -28.98
CA HIS A 273 -15.19 -7.39 -28.77
C HIS A 273 -15.23 -6.25 -27.74
N ALA A 274 -14.10 -5.91 -27.12
CA ALA A 274 -14.01 -4.83 -26.13
C ALA A 274 -13.82 -3.48 -26.82
N LYS A 275 -14.72 -2.53 -26.51
CA LYS A 275 -14.71 -1.18 -27.07
C LYS A 275 -13.63 -0.34 -26.43
N GLN A 276 -13.32 0.80 -27.05
CA GLN A 276 -12.38 1.77 -26.50
C GLN A 276 -12.88 2.33 -25.16
N GLU A 277 -14.20 2.52 -25.03
CA GLU A 277 -14.87 2.94 -23.80
C GLU A 277 -14.66 1.95 -22.65
N ASP A 278 -14.68 0.64 -22.93
CA ASP A 278 -14.43 -0.40 -21.93
C ASP A 278 -12.99 -0.31 -21.38
N GLY A 279 -12.03 -0.05 -22.26
CA GLY A 279 -10.62 0.17 -21.89
C GLY A 279 -10.42 1.44 -21.07
N ALA A 280 -11.10 2.53 -21.45
CA ALA A 280 -11.08 3.79 -20.70
C ALA A 280 -11.70 3.62 -19.31
N LEU A 281 -12.82 2.90 -19.22
CA LEU A 281 -13.46 2.56 -17.95
C LEU A 281 -12.53 1.73 -17.06
N LEU A 282 -11.91 0.67 -17.61
CA LEU A 282 -10.98 -0.17 -16.85
C LEU A 282 -9.78 0.63 -16.33
N ARG A 283 -9.20 1.51 -17.16
CA ARG A 283 -8.13 2.41 -16.75
C ARG A 283 -8.58 3.35 -15.63
N SER A 284 -9.78 3.93 -15.74
CA SER A 284 -10.37 4.78 -14.71
C SER A 284 -10.61 4.02 -13.40
N LEU A 285 -11.01 2.76 -13.45
CA LEU A 285 -11.19 1.93 -12.24
C LEU A 285 -9.86 1.60 -11.56
N LEU A 286 -8.82 1.33 -12.36
CA LEU A 286 -7.55 0.83 -11.86
C LEU A 286 -6.50 1.91 -11.60
N HIS A 287 -6.71 3.17 -12.00
CA HIS A 287 -5.69 4.22 -11.85
C HIS A 287 -5.27 4.45 -10.38
N ARG A 288 -6.14 4.14 -9.41
CA ARG A 288 -5.83 4.21 -7.97
C ARG A 288 -4.94 3.06 -7.50
N CYS A 289 -4.73 2.03 -8.32
CA CYS A 289 -3.81 0.93 -8.04
C CYS A 289 -2.36 1.25 -8.44
N GLY A 290 -2.13 2.31 -9.21
CA GLY A 290 -0.82 2.75 -9.69
C GLY A 290 -0.81 3.05 -11.20
N LEU A 291 0.32 2.81 -11.87
CA LEU A 291 0.43 2.98 -13.32
C LEU A 291 -0.43 1.91 -14.03
N VAL A 292 -1.28 2.34 -14.95
CA VAL A 292 -2.12 1.45 -15.76
C VAL A 292 -1.91 1.78 -17.21
N GLU A 293 -1.42 0.81 -17.98
CA GLU A 293 -1.21 0.94 -19.42
C GLU A 293 -2.01 -0.07 -20.23
N GLU A 294 -2.32 0.31 -21.45
CA GLU A 294 -2.93 -0.56 -22.46
C GLU A 294 -1.87 -0.90 -23.50
N GLY A 295 -1.81 -2.17 -23.89
CA GLY A 295 -0.89 -2.61 -24.94
C GLY A 295 -1.31 -3.91 -25.61
N PRO A 296 -0.52 -4.37 -26.60
CA PRO A 296 -0.71 -5.67 -27.23
C PRO A 296 -0.66 -6.82 -26.22
N GLU A 297 -1.48 -7.84 -26.43
CA GLU A 297 -1.50 -9.06 -25.58
C GLU A 297 -0.12 -9.73 -25.50
N ALA A 298 0.69 -9.64 -26.56
CA ALA A 298 2.07 -10.12 -26.61
C ALA A 298 2.98 -9.52 -25.52
N TRP A 299 2.61 -8.38 -24.93
CA TRP A 299 3.35 -7.74 -23.85
C TRP A 299 2.96 -8.23 -22.46
N ILE A 300 1.88 -9.02 -22.30
CA ILE A 300 1.42 -9.47 -20.98
C ILE A 300 2.45 -10.39 -20.30
N ASP A 301 3.03 -11.35 -21.04
CA ASP A 301 4.08 -12.22 -20.50
C ASP A 301 5.35 -11.42 -20.16
N ILE A 302 5.70 -10.43 -20.99
CA ILE A 302 6.84 -9.54 -20.77
C ILE A 302 6.61 -8.71 -19.51
N HIS A 303 5.41 -8.16 -19.34
CA HIS A 303 5.01 -7.43 -18.14
C HIS A 303 5.06 -8.32 -16.90
N THR A 304 4.63 -9.57 -17.00
CA THR A 304 4.73 -10.56 -15.92
C THR A 304 6.18 -10.76 -15.49
N GLY A 305 7.11 -10.95 -16.43
CA GLY A 305 8.54 -11.08 -16.15
C GLY A 305 9.20 -9.79 -15.63
N LEU A 306 8.67 -8.63 -16.03
CA LEU A 306 9.20 -7.32 -15.63
C LEU A 306 8.60 -6.81 -14.31
N SER A 307 7.33 -6.42 -14.27
CA SER A 307 6.70 -5.80 -13.08
C SER A 307 6.23 -6.85 -12.08
N GLY A 308 5.67 -7.97 -12.57
CA GLY A 308 5.14 -9.05 -11.74
C GLY A 308 6.24 -9.72 -10.92
N SER A 309 7.28 -10.21 -11.60
CA SER A 309 8.47 -10.79 -10.95
C SER A 309 9.45 -9.74 -10.41
N GLY A 310 9.51 -8.55 -11.02
CA GLY A 310 10.48 -7.50 -10.68
C GLY A 310 10.45 -7.03 -9.25
N VAL A 311 9.30 -7.06 -8.58
CA VAL A 311 9.22 -6.69 -7.17
C VAL A 311 10.07 -7.62 -6.30
N ALA A 312 10.12 -8.92 -6.62
CA ALA A 312 11.01 -9.84 -5.92
C ALA A 312 12.50 -9.56 -6.22
N PHE A 313 12.82 -9.17 -7.46
CA PHE A 313 14.19 -8.78 -7.84
C PHE A 313 14.65 -7.55 -7.05
N VAL A 314 13.76 -6.57 -6.87
CA VAL A 314 14.03 -5.39 -6.05
C VAL A 314 14.19 -5.72 -4.57
N TYR A 315 13.41 -6.66 -4.02
CA TYR A 315 13.59 -7.12 -2.63
C TYR A 315 14.94 -7.80 -2.43
N LEU A 316 15.35 -8.66 -3.36
CA LEU A 316 16.68 -9.27 -3.33
C LEU A 316 17.78 -8.21 -3.39
N PHE A 317 17.64 -7.19 -4.24
CA PHE A 317 18.59 -6.08 -4.32
C PHE A 317 18.65 -5.27 -3.01
N ALA A 318 17.50 -4.98 -2.40
CA ALA A 318 17.43 -4.26 -1.13
C ALA A 318 18.06 -5.06 0.03
N GLU A 319 17.85 -6.39 0.05
CA GLU A 319 18.49 -7.30 1.00
C GLU A 319 20.01 -7.28 0.82
N ALA A 320 20.52 -7.45 -0.40
CA ALA A 320 21.95 -7.41 -0.69
C ALA A 320 22.62 -6.07 -0.29
N LEU A 321 21.93 -4.94 -0.49
CA LEU A 321 22.40 -3.63 -0.01
C LEU A 321 22.52 -3.59 1.52
N ALA A 322 21.52 -4.11 2.24
CA ALA A 322 21.53 -4.15 3.69
C ALA A 322 22.65 -5.06 4.23
N GLU A 323 22.82 -6.25 3.65
CA GLU A 323 23.89 -7.17 4.03
C GLU A 323 25.28 -6.59 3.75
N GLY A 324 25.45 -5.89 2.62
CA GLY A 324 26.66 -5.14 2.33
C GLY A 324 26.99 -4.09 3.40
N ALA A 325 25.99 -3.35 3.89
CA ALA A 325 26.18 -2.39 4.97
C ALA A 325 26.48 -3.06 6.33
N VAL A 326 25.85 -4.20 6.63
CA VAL A 326 26.16 -5.01 7.83
C VAL A 326 27.59 -5.51 7.81
N LYS A 327 28.08 -5.98 6.64
CA LYS A 327 29.48 -6.37 6.45
C LYS A 327 30.46 -5.25 6.77
N MET A 328 30.06 -3.99 6.55
CA MET A 328 30.85 -2.80 6.90
C MET A 328 30.66 -2.32 8.35
N GLY A 329 29.92 -3.08 9.19
CA GLY A 329 29.75 -2.81 10.62
C GLY A 329 28.45 -2.12 11.01
N MET A 330 27.50 -1.91 10.08
CA MET A 330 26.22 -1.30 10.42
C MET A 330 25.28 -2.28 11.17
N PRO A 331 24.53 -1.83 12.19
CA PRO A 331 23.49 -2.66 12.79
C PRO A 331 22.42 -3.09 11.77
N SER A 332 22.10 -4.38 11.71
CA SER A 332 21.18 -4.98 10.72
C SER A 332 19.85 -4.23 10.58
N ALA A 333 19.16 -3.92 11.69
CA ALA A 333 17.87 -3.22 11.64
C ALA A 333 17.96 -1.84 10.97
N LEU A 334 19.07 -1.11 11.18
CA LEU A 334 19.31 0.17 10.54
C LEU A 334 19.63 -0.02 9.04
N ALA A 335 20.47 -1.00 8.71
CA ALA A 335 20.84 -1.33 7.33
C ALA A 335 19.62 -1.65 6.46
N HIS A 336 18.72 -2.52 6.92
CA HIS A 336 17.49 -2.84 6.18
C HIS A 336 16.57 -1.63 6.01
N SER A 337 16.44 -0.78 7.04
CA SER A 337 15.62 0.43 6.95
C SER A 337 16.19 1.44 5.96
N ILE A 338 17.52 1.64 5.95
CA ILE A 338 18.19 2.55 5.01
C ILE A 338 18.11 2.00 3.60
N ALA A 339 18.42 0.72 3.37
CA ALA A 339 18.34 0.09 2.05
C ALA A 339 16.94 0.23 1.43
N SER A 340 15.90 -0.03 2.22
CA SER A 340 14.50 0.14 1.78
C SER A 340 14.20 1.58 1.38
N GLN A 341 14.65 2.56 2.18
CA GLN A 341 14.44 3.98 1.91
C GLN A 341 15.24 4.47 0.68
N THR A 342 16.44 3.94 0.46
CA THR A 342 17.27 4.21 -0.72
C THR A 342 16.58 3.75 -1.98
N VAL A 343 16.04 2.52 -1.98
CA VAL A 343 15.26 1.99 -3.12
C VAL A 343 14.03 2.85 -3.41
N LEU A 344 13.26 3.22 -2.38
CA LEU A 344 12.10 4.09 -2.53
C LEU A 344 12.46 5.46 -3.11
N GLY A 345 13.51 6.10 -2.59
CA GLY A 345 13.95 7.42 -3.05
C GLY A 345 14.42 7.41 -4.50
N ALA A 346 15.22 6.41 -4.87
CA ALA A 346 15.69 6.24 -6.25
C ALA A 346 14.53 5.96 -7.22
N GLY A 347 13.58 5.10 -6.84
CA GLY A 347 12.41 4.78 -7.65
C GLY A 347 11.50 5.99 -7.90
N ARG A 348 11.24 6.81 -6.86
CA ARG A 348 10.47 8.05 -7.00
C ARG A 348 11.15 9.05 -7.92
N LEU A 349 12.44 9.31 -7.70
CA LEU A 349 13.20 10.25 -8.53
C LEU A 349 13.23 9.79 -9.99
N LEU A 350 13.41 8.49 -10.24
CA LEU A 350 13.36 7.92 -11.59
C LEU A 350 12.00 8.17 -12.26
N ARG A 351 10.89 7.92 -11.55
CA ARG A 351 9.54 8.11 -12.08
C ARG A 351 9.22 9.58 -12.35
N GLU A 352 9.58 10.46 -11.42
CA GLU A 352 9.14 11.86 -11.41
C GLU A 352 10.04 12.78 -12.25
N SER A 353 11.32 12.45 -12.42
CA SER A 353 12.27 13.33 -13.11
C SER A 353 12.13 13.32 -14.64
N GLY A 354 11.56 12.26 -15.22
CA GLY A 354 11.56 12.03 -16.67
C GLY A 354 12.95 11.87 -17.30
N LYS A 355 14.02 11.83 -16.48
CA LYS A 355 15.40 11.71 -16.96
C LYS A 355 15.75 10.27 -17.27
N HIS A 356 16.64 10.07 -18.23
CA HIS A 356 17.18 8.75 -18.52
C HIS A 356 17.95 8.20 -17.29
N PRO A 357 17.84 6.91 -16.94
CA PRO A 357 18.52 6.33 -15.77
C PRO A 357 20.04 6.56 -15.74
N ALA A 358 20.69 6.55 -16.91
CA ALA A 358 22.12 6.83 -17.00
C ALA A 358 22.48 8.27 -16.60
N GLN A 359 21.59 9.23 -16.88
CA GLN A 359 21.78 10.62 -16.46
C GLN A 359 21.67 10.74 -14.94
N LEU A 360 20.61 10.19 -14.34
CA LEU A 360 20.43 10.19 -12.87
C LEU A 360 21.62 9.54 -12.17
N ARG A 361 22.16 8.45 -12.72
CA ARG A 361 23.37 7.80 -12.22
C ARG A 361 24.58 8.72 -12.29
N SER A 362 24.79 9.42 -13.41
CA SER A 362 25.90 10.38 -13.55
C SER A 362 25.79 11.55 -12.57
N GLU A 363 24.58 12.05 -12.31
CA GLU A 363 24.34 13.17 -11.39
C GLU A 363 24.71 12.85 -9.93
N VAL A 364 24.78 11.57 -9.55
CA VAL A 364 25.21 11.13 -8.21
C VAL A 364 26.65 10.57 -8.16
N CYS A 365 27.36 10.61 -9.29
CA CYS A 365 28.74 10.14 -9.40
C CYS A 365 29.71 11.32 -9.45
N THR A 366 30.39 11.59 -8.34
CA THR A 366 31.52 12.52 -8.33
C THR A 366 32.80 11.82 -8.83
N PRO A 367 33.67 12.52 -9.60
CA PRO A 367 34.95 11.96 -10.03
C PRO A 367 35.78 11.46 -8.86
N GLY A 368 36.20 10.19 -8.88
CA GLY A 368 36.95 9.55 -7.80
C GLY A 368 36.16 9.32 -6.50
N GLY A 369 34.86 9.61 -6.47
CA GLY A 369 34.01 9.44 -5.30
C GLY A 369 33.60 7.99 -5.01
N THR A 370 32.97 7.76 -3.86
CA THR A 370 32.57 6.41 -3.42
C THR A 370 31.61 5.72 -4.38
N THR A 371 30.68 6.47 -4.98
CA THR A 371 29.66 5.93 -5.90
C THR A 371 30.28 5.21 -7.09
N ILE A 372 31.32 5.78 -7.72
CA ILE A 372 31.89 5.20 -8.95
C ILE A 372 32.68 3.91 -8.66
N TYR A 373 33.34 3.81 -7.50
CA TYR A 373 33.98 2.57 -7.06
C TYR A 373 32.94 1.47 -6.79
N GLY A 374 31.82 1.80 -6.16
CA GLY A 374 30.71 0.87 -5.96
C GLY A 374 30.10 0.40 -7.29
N LEU A 375 29.83 1.33 -8.22
CA LEU A 375 29.31 1.01 -9.55
C LEU A 375 30.28 0.11 -10.32
N HIS A 376 31.59 0.39 -10.30
CA HIS A 376 32.58 -0.45 -10.97
C HIS A 376 32.53 -1.91 -10.48
N THR A 377 32.40 -2.14 -9.17
CA THR A 377 32.23 -3.50 -8.63
C THR A 377 30.94 -4.17 -9.11
N LEU A 378 29.83 -3.42 -9.20
CA LEU A 378 28.57 -3.94 -9.75
C LEU A 378 28.69 -4.29 -11.25
N GLU A 379 29.47 -3.52 -12.02
CA GLU A 379 29.77 -3.84 -13.43
C GLU A 379 30.60 -5.12 -13.55
N GLN A 380 31.63 -5.28 -12.73
CA GLN A 380 32.44 -6.51 -12.69
C GLN A 380 31.60 -7.74 -12.34
N GLY A 381 30.61 -7.57 -11.46
CA GLY A 381 29.62 -8.60 -11.12
C GLY A 381 28.57 -8.85 -12.21
N GLY A 382 28.56 -8.08 -13.31
CA GLY A 382 27.63 -8.29 -14.43
C GLY A 382 26.18 -7.91 -14.13
N LEU A 383 25.93 -6.94 -13.23
CA LEU A 383 24.58 -6.61 -12.74
C LEU A 383 23.54 -6.42 -13.86
N ARG A 384 23.91 -5.72 -14.95
CA ARG A 384 23.01 -5.49 -16.09
C ARG A 384 22.64 -6.79 -16.77
N ALA A 385 23.63 -7.63 -17.08
CA ALA A 385 23.42 -8.91 -17.74
C ALA A 385 22.52 -9.81 -16.89
N SER A 386 22.83 -9.97 -15.59
CA SER A 386 22.04 -10.81 -14.69
C SER A 386 20.58 -10.33 -14.56
N THR A 387 20.35 -9.03 -14.52
CA THR A 387 18.99 -8.47 -14.41
C THR A 387 18.21 -8.65 -15.71
N MET A 388 18.84 -8.44 -16.86
CA MET A 388 18.22 -8.69 -18.18
C MET A 388 17.83 -10.17 -18.33
N SER A 389 18.73 -11.09 -18.00
CA SER A 389 18.47 -12.53 -18.04
C SER A 389 17.37 -12.96 -17.06
N ALA A 390 17.24 -12.31 -15.90
CA ALA A 390 16.16 -12.59 -14.95
C ALA A 390 14.78 -12.24 -15.52
N VAL A 391 14.65 -11.09 -16.21
CA VAL A 391 13.41 -10.69 -16.89
C VAL A 391 13.08 -11.63 -18.04
N GLU A 392 14.07 -12.01 -18.83
CA GLU A 392 13.93 -12.98 -19.93
C GLU A 392 13.42 -14.33 -19.41
N ALA A 393 14.12 -14.93 -18.44
CA ALA A 393 13.74 -16.23 -17.88
C ALA A 393 12.34 -16.22 -17.24
N ALA A 394 11.97 -15.14 -16.55
CA ALA A 394 10.64 -14.99 -15.97
C ALA A 394 9.55 -14.85 -17.05
N THR A 395 9.85 -14.12 -18.13
CA THR A 395 8.96 -13.96 -19.29
C THR A 395 8.74 -15.30 -20.01
N GLU A 396 9.80 -16.05 -20.26
CA GLU A 396 9.72 -17.37 -20.87
C GLU A 396 8.90 -18.34 -20.00
N ARG A 397 9.12 -18.30 -18.69
CA ARG A 397 8.33 -19.10 -17.77
C ARG A 397 6.85 -18.72 -17.78
N ALA A 398 6.52 -17.44 -17.90
CA ALA A 398 5.13 -16.99 -18.04
C ALA A 398 4.48 -17.59 -19.30
N ARG A 399 5.17 -17.55 -20.44
CA ARG A 399 4.73 -18.17 -21.70
C ARG A 399 4.47 -19.66 -21.56
N GLU A 400 5.38 -20.41 -20.94
CA GLU A 400 5.22 -21.85 -20.71
C GLU A 400 3.98 -22.19 -19.88
N LEU A 401 3.71 -21.40 -18.83
CA LEU A 401 2.54 -21.59 -17.97
C LEU A 401 1.23 -21.28 -18.71
N GLY A 402 1.24 -20.28 -19.60
CA GLY A 402 0.13 -19.97 -20.49
C GLY A 402 -0.20 -21.14 -21.43
N GLN A 403 0.82 -21.71 -22.09
CA GLN A 403 0.65 -22.81 -23.03
C GLN A 403 0.09 -24.09 -22.38
N LYS A 404 0.57 -24.45 -21.17
CA LYS A 404 0.05 -25.62 -20.42
C LYS A 404 -1.42 -25.46 -20.04
N SER A 405 -1.86 -24.23 -19.74
CA SER A 405 -3.24 -23.93 -19.41
C SER A 405 -4.16 -24.05 -20.63
N ALA A 406 -3.67 -23.70 -21.83
CA ALA A 406 -4.39 -23.89 -23.09
C ALA A 406 -4.47 -25.37 -23.53
N ALA A 407 -3.41 -26.15 -23.33
CA ALA A 407 -3.37 -27.57 -23.69
C ALA A 407 -4.29 -28.45 -22.82
N GLY A 408 -4.49 -28.08 -21.54
CA GLY A 408 -5.42 -28.77 -20.63
C GLY A 408 -6.91 -28.52 -20.91
N SER A 409 -7.24 -27.50 -21.72
CA SER A 409 -8.63 -27.14 -22.06
C SER A 409 -9.14 -27.79 -23.35
N ARG A 410 -8.32 -28.63 -24.02
CA ARG A 410 -8.66 -29.36 -25.25
C ARG A 410 -8.94 -30.86 -25.04
N LYS A 411 -9.16 -31.30 -23.80
CA LYS A 411 -9.49 -32.70 -23.49
C LYS A 411 -10.91 -32.85 -22.96
#